data_AF-A0A606F8H1-F1
#
_entry.id   AF-A0A606F8H1-F1
#
_cell.length_a   1.000
_cell.length_b   1.000
_cell.length_c   1.000
_cell.angle_alpha   90.00
_cell.angle_beta   90.00
_cell.angle_gamma   90.00
#
_symmetry.space_group_name_H-M   'P 1'
#
loop_
_entity.id
_entity.type
_entity.pdbx_description
1 polymer ?
#
loop_
_entity_poly.entity_id
_entity_poly.type
_entity_poly.pdbx_seq_one_letter_code
_entity_poly.pdbx_strand_id
1 'polypeptide(L)' 'MTVAVIIAGLLPILWGTGAGSEVMSRIAAPMIGGMITAPLLSLFIIPAAYKLIWLRRHKKSVS' A
#
# COMPACT_ATOMS: atom_id res chain seq x y z
N MET A 1 4.25 10.95 4.52
CA MET A 1 3.13 11.45 5.35
C MET A 1 1.96 10.47 5.38
N THR A 2 1.34 10.14 4.24
CA THR A 2 0.11 9.31 4.19
C THR A 2 0.22 7.95 4.86
N VAL A 3 1.27 7.16 4.54
CA VAL A 3 1.48 5.83 5.13
C VAL A 3 1.67 5.91 6.65
N ALA A 4 2.47 6.87 7.10
CA ALA A 4 2.75 7.06 8.52
C ALA A 4 1.46 7.40 9.30
N VAL A 5 0.61 8.28 8.77
CA VAL A 5 -0.66 8.65 9.40
C VAL A 5 -1.62 7.46 9.48
N ILE A 6 -1.73 6.66 8.41
CA ILE A 6 -2.61 5.49 8.38
C ILE A 6 -2.14 4.44 9.40
N ILE A 7 -0.84 4.12 9.44
CA ILE A 7 -0.30 3.15 10.41
C ILE A 7 -0.49 3.67 11.84
N ALA A 8 -0.17 4.94 12.11
CA ALA A 8 -0.32 5.53 13.43
C ALA A 8 -1.78 5.58 13.90
N GLY A 9 -2.74 5.83 13.01
CA GLY A 9 -4.17 5.83 13.33
C GLY A 9 -4.76 4.43 13.56
N LEU A 10 -4.21 3.39 12.92
CA LEU A 10 -4.67 2.01 13.07
C LEU A 10 -3.99 1.26 14.23
N LEU A 11 -2.82 1.71 14.68
CA LEU A 11 -2.04 1.10 15.76
C LEU A 11 -2.85 0.92 17.06
N PRO A 12 -3.62 1.91 17.55
CA PRO A 12 -4.41 1.76 18.77
C PRO A 12 -5.56 0.76 18.63
N ILE A 13 -6.09 0.59 17.42
CA ILE A 13 -7.19 -0.36 17.14
C ILE A 13 -6.67 -1.81 17.22
N LEU A 14 -5.39 -2.02 16.91
CA LEU A 14 -4.73 -3.32 17.00
C LEU A 14 -4.42 -3.73 18.44
N TRP A 15 -4.07 -2.78 19.30
CA TRP A 15 -3.77 -3.02 20.72
C TRP A 15 -4.92 -2.75 21.68
N GLY A 16 -6.04 -2.21 21.21
CA GLY A 16 -7.19 -1.92 22.03
C GLY A 16 -7.74 -3.19 22.66
N THR A 17 -7.70 -3.29 23.99
CA THR A 17 -8.30 -4.40 24.74
C THR A 17 -9.71 -4.01 25.19
N GLY A 18 -10.73 -4.70 24.69
CA GLY A 18 -12.13 -4.43 25.02
C GLY A 18 -13.10 -5.31 24.24
N ALA A 19 -14.39 -5.26 24.56
CA ALA A 19 -15.42 -5.99 23.83
C ALA A 19 -15.41 -5.59 22.33
N GLY A 20 -15.37 -6.56 21.41
CA GLY A 20 -15.32 -6.32 19.96
C GLY A 20 -13.92 -6.04 19.39
N SER A 21 -12.89 -5.91 20.24
CA SER A 21 -11.49 -5.72 19.79
C SER A 21 -10.99 -6.86 18.90
N GLU A 22 -11.44 -8.09 19.17
CA GLU A 22 -11.03 -9.27 18.42
C GLU A 22 -11.45 -9.22 16.96
N VAL A 23 -12.60 -8.60 16.66
CA VAL A 23 -13.09 -8.40 15.30
C VAL A 23 -12.36 -7.22 14.65
N MET A 24 -12.22 -6.11 15.38
CA MET A 24 -11.57 -4.90 14.86
C MET A 24 -10.09 -5.11 14.55
N SER A 25 -9.36 -5.85 15.40
CA SER A 25 -7.94 -6.16 15.21
C SER A 25 -7.72 -7.05 13.98
N ARG A 26 -8.61 -8.01 13.70
CA ARG A 26 -8.58 -8.85 12.49
C ARG A 26 -8.81 -8.05 11.20
N ILE A 27 -9.53 -6.94 11.26
CA ILE A 27 -9.72 -6.03 10.11
C ILE A 27 -8.51 -5.09 9.96
N ALA A 28 -8.00 -4.57 11.09
CA ALA A 28 -6.88 -3.63 11.09
C ALA A 28 -5.54 -4.28 10.69
N ALA A 29 -5.29 -5.53 11.10
CA ALA A 29 -4.05 -6.26 10.81
C ALA A 29 -3.71 -6.33 9.30
N PRO A 30 -4.60 -6.81 8.40
CA PRO A 30 -4.32 -6.83 6.96
C PRO A 30 -4.20 -5.42 6.37
N MET A 31 -4.92 -4.42 6.92
CA MET A 31 -4.79 -3.04 6.47
C MET A 31 -3.40 -2.48 6.76
N ILE A 32 -2.86 -2.68 7.96
CA ILE A 32 -1.48 -2.26 8.29
C ILE A 32 -0.46 -3.01 7.44
N GLY A 33 -0.59 -4.33 7.31
CA GLY A 33 0.32 -5.13 6.48
C GLY A 33 0.32 -4.71 5.00
N GLY A 34 -0.87 -4.43 4.46
CA GLY A 34 -1.04 -3.92 3.10
C GLY A 34 -0.45 -2.51 2.94
N MET A 35 -0.61 -1.64 3.93
CA MET A 35 -0.07 -0.28 3.89
C MET A 35 1.45 -0.19 4.02
N ILE A 36 2.13 -1.26 4.46
CA ILE A 36 3.60 -1.34 4.40
C ILE A 36 4.02 -1.81 3.01
N THR A 37 3.44 -2.91 2.54
CA THR A 37 3.88 -3.57 1.31
C THR A 37 3.43 -2.82 0.06
N ALA A 38 2.17 -2.38 -0.01
CA ALA A 38 1.60 -1.77 -1.22
C ALA A 38 2.29 -0.46 -1.62
N PRO A 39 2.59 0.50 -0.71
CA PRO A 39 3.30 1.73 -1.10
C PRO A 39 4.74 1.46 -1.50
N LEU A 40 5.43 0.56 -0.78
CA LEU A 40 6.79 0.14 -1.16
C LEU A 40 6.81 -0.45 -2.56
N LEU A 41 5.99 -1.46 -2.82
CA LEU A 41 5.85 -2.08 -4.15
C LEU A 41 5.43 -1.06 -5.20
N SER A 42 4.45 -0.20 -4.91
CA SER A 42 3.96 0.81 -5.86
C SER A 42 5.05 1.81 -6.26
N LEU A 43 5.90 2.24 -5.32
CA LEU A 43 7.02 3.14 -5.62
C LEU A 43 8.03 2.54 -6.61
N PHE A 44 8.17 1.21 -6.67
CA PHE A 44 9.07 0.54 -7.63
C PHE A 44 8.34 0.08 -8.89
N ILE A 45 7.16 -0.54 -8.74
CA ILE A 45 6.40 -1.14 -9.83
C ILE A 45 5.82 -0.07 -10.75
N ILE A 46 5.26 1.02 -10.21
CA ILE A 46 4.62 2.04 -11.05
C ILE A 46 5.66 2.69 -12.00
N PRO A 47 6.84 3.14 -11.55
CA PRO A 47 7.85 3.69 -12.45
C PRO A 47 8.38 2.68 -13.46
N ALA A 48 8.62 1.43 -13.03
CA ALA A 48 9.12 0.38 -13.91
C ALA A 48 8.10 0.04 -15.02
N ALA A 49 6.83 -0.13 -14.65
CA ALA A 49 5.74 -0.37 -15.58
C ALA A 49 5.52 0.82 -16.52
N TYR A 50 5.52 2.05 -15.99
CA TYR A 50 5.36 3.26 -16.79
C TYR A 50 6.48 3.40 -17.81
N LYS A 51 7.75 3.23 -17.40
CA LYS A 51 8.91 3.25 -18.31
C LYS A 51 8.80 2.20 -19.41
N LEU A 52 8.40 0.97 -19.06
CA LEU A 52 8.25 -0.12 -20.02
C LEU A 52 7.16 0.19 -21.06
N ILE A 53 6.01 0.70 -20.62
CA ILE A 53 4.92 1.09 -21.52
C ILE A 53 5.35 2.27 -22.41
N TRP A 54 6.01 3.27 -21.83
CA TRP A 54 6.49 4.45 -22.56
C TRP A 54 7.48 4.09 -23.66
N LEU A 55 8.47 3.23 -23.36
CA LEU A 55 9.45 2.74 -24.34
C LEU A 55 8.78 1.94 -25.47
N ARG A 56 7.79 1.09 -25.14
CA ARG A 56 7.02 0.34 -26.16
C ARG A 56 6.22 1.26 -27.08
N ARG A 57 5.64 2.34 -26.55
CA ARG A 57 4.90 3.32 -27.35
C ARG A 57 5.82 4.12 -28.28
N HIS A 58 7.00 4.54 -27.81
CA HIS A 58 7.95 5.29 -28.65
C HIS A 58 8.59 4.42 -29.74
N LYS A 59 8.85 3.15 -29.48
CA LYS A 59 9.38 2.22 -30.50
C LYS A 59 8.39 1.94 -31.64
N LYS A 60 7.08 2.08 -31.41
CA LYS A 60 6.03 1.94 -32.44
C LYS A 60 5.81 3.21 -33.29
N SER A 61 6.32 4.36 -32.89
CA SER A 61 6.12 5.63 -33.61
C SER A 61 7.22 5.93 -34.63
N VAL A 62 8.27 5.09 -34.68
CA VAL A 62 9.47 5.28 -35.52
C VAL A 62 9.59 4.16 -36.58
N SER A 63 8.59 3.28 -36.71
CA SER A 63 8.44 2.34 -37.84
C SER A 63 7.21 2.68 -38.64
#